data_AF-A0A2D8QTS8-F1
#
_entry.id   AF-A0A2D8QTS8-F1
#
_cell.length_a   1.000
_cell.length_b   1.000
_cell.length_c   1.000
_cell.angle_alpha   90.00
_cell.angle_beta   90.00
_cell.angle_gamma   90.00
#
_symmetry.space_group_name_H-M   'P 1'
#
loop_
_entity.id
_entity.type
_entity.pdbx_description
1 polymer ?
#
loop_
_entity_poly.entity_id
_entity_poly.type
_entity_poly.pdbx_seq_one_letter_code
_entity_poly.pdbx_strand_id
1 'polypeptide(L)'
;MIKCFWFVFLFSFVFSSKTLLSVGDSLFYVHDFYQQVPMSEWASFDSTKKERALNSFVEKNLVFLESVNIGLDKHPKTNIQLAERYNQLLVN
;
A
#
# COMPACT_ATOMS: atom_id res chain seq x y z
N MET A 1 -17.30 -30.09 -21.39
CA MET A 1 -16.11 -29.65 -20.63
C MET A 1 -15.62 -28.26 -21.06
N ILE A 2 -16.53 -27.33 -21.43
CA ILE A 2 -16.19 -25.98 -21.96
C ILE A 2 -16.81 -24.85 -21.14
N LYS A 3 -17.82 -25.14 -20.29
CA LYS A 3 -18.51 -24.16 -19.44
C LYS A 3 -17.63 -23.57 -18.33
N CYS A 4 -16.63 -24.32 -17.84
CA CYS A 4 -15.72 -23.82 -16.80
C CYS A 4 -14.68 -22.81 -17.32
N PHE A 5 -14.32 -22.86 -18.61
CA PHE A 5 -13.31 -21.96 -19.17
C PHE A 5 -13.82 -20.51 -19.24
N TRP A 6 -15.12 -20.32 -19.44
CA TRP A 6 -15.75 -19.00 -19.48
C TRP A 6 -15.76 -18.31 -18.11
N PHE A 7 -15.90 -19.07 -17.02
CA PHE A 7 -15.80 -18.54 -15.66
C PHE A 7 -14.40 -18.03 -15.33
N VAL A 8 -13.34 -18.69 -15.82
CA VAL A 8 -11.95 -18.26 -15.62
C VAL A 8 -11.68 -16.94 -16.35
N PHE A 9 -12.19 -16.78 -17.57
CA PHE A 9 -12.01 -15.56 -18.37
C PHE A 9 -12.78 -14.34 -17.81
N LEU A 10 -13.95 -14.55 -17.21
CA LEU A 10 -14.68 -13.49 -16.51
C LEU A 10 -13.98 -13.05 -15.22
N PHE A 11 -13.32 -13.96 -14.50
CA PHE A 11 -12.65 -13.64 -13.24
C PHE A 11 -11.41 -12.77 -13.43
N SER A 12 -10.72 -12.89 -14.58
CA SER A 12 -9.52 -12.10 -14.88
C SER A 12 -9.78 -10.59 -15.03
N PHE A 13 -11.01 -10.16 -15.32
CA PHE A 13 -11.33 -8.73 -15.46
C PHE A 13 -11.65 -8.02 -14.14
N VAL A 14 -11.86 -8.77 -13.05
CA VAL A 14 -12.27 -8.18 -11.75
C VAL A 14 -11.09 -7.56 -10.98
N PHE A 15 -9.85 -7.87 -11.36
CA PHE A 15 -8.65 -7.47 -10.61
C PHE A 15 -7.94 -6.21 -11.15
N SER A 16 -8.65 -5.31 -11.85
CA SER A 16 -8.06 -4.04 -12.27
C SER A 16 -7.95 -3.06 -11.10
N SER A 17 -6.84 -3.13 -10.36
CA SER A 17 -6.49 -2.17 -9.31
C SER A 17 -6.17 -0.79 -9.89
N LYS A 18 -6.83 0.26 -9.39
CA LYS A 18 -6.54 1.64 -9.81
C LYS A 18 -5.23 2.11 -9.18
N THR A 19 -4.26 2.47 -10.02
CA THR A 19 -3.00 3.09 -9.58
C THR A 19 -3.26 4.48 -9.02
N LEU A 20 -2.70 4.77 -7.85
CA LEU A 20 -2.76 6.06 -7.18
C LEU A 20 -1.48 6.86 -7.38
N LEU A 21 -0.32 6.20 -7.25
CA LEU A 21 1.01 6.80 -7.36
C LEU A 21 1.95 5.81 -8.05
N SER A 22 2.82 6.31 -8.92
CA SER A 22 3.89 5.54 -9.57
C SER A 22 5.21 6.28 -9.36
N VAL A 23 6.21 5.59 -8.83
CA VAL A 23 7.54 6.15 -8.56
C VAL A 23 8.59 5.16 -9.04
N GLY A 24 9.23 5.45 -10.18
CA GLY A 24 10.10 4.49 -10.86
C GLY A 24 9.35 3.20 -11.15
N ASP A 25 9.90 2.08 -10.68
CA ASP A 25 9.31 0.74 -10.82
C ASP A 25 8.30 0.40 -9.72
N SER A 26 8.09 1.29 -8.74
CA SER A 26 7.15 1.06 -7.63
C SER A 26 5.77 1.62 -7.96
N LEU A 27 4.74 0.78 -7.80
CA LEU A 27 3.34 1.12 -8.00
C LEU A 27 2.59 1.05 -6.67
N PHE A 28 1.87 2.13 -6.35
CA PHE A 28 0.96 2.19 -5.22
C PHE A 28 -0.46 2.36 -5.73
N TYR A 29 -1.36 1.54 -5.21
CA TYR A 29 -2.74 1.49 -5.65
C TYR A 29 -3.65 2.23 -4.67
N VAL A 30 -4.87 2.52 -5.12
CA VAL A 30 -5.91 3.15 -4.29
C VAL A 30 -6.27 2.28 -3.09
N HIS A 31 -6.19 0.95 -3.21
CA HIS A 31 -6.46 0.07 -2.07
C HIS A 31 -5.38 0.17 -0.98
N ASP A 32 -4.10 0.41 -1.34
CA ASP A 32 -3.02 0.63 -0.37
C ASP A 32 -3.26 1.89 0.46
N PHE A 33 -3.80 2.94 -0.16
CA PHE A 33 -4.24 4.13 0.54
C PHE A 33 -5.38 3.83 1.52
N TYR A 34 -6.39 3.08 1.08
CA TYR A 34 -7.53 2.75 1.93
C TYR A 34 -7.23 1.76 3.07
N GLN A 35 -6.10 1.05 3.01
CA GLN A 35 -5.58 0.31 4.18
C GLN A 35 -5.11 1.26 5.29
N GLN A 36 -4.62 2.45 4.94
CA GLN A 36 -4.15 3.45 5.91
C GLN A 36 -5.25 4.43 6.33
N VAL A 37 -6.12 4.80 5.40
CA VAL A 37 -7.23 5.74 5.62
C VAL A 37 -8.51 5.05 5.19
N PRO A 38 -9.30 4.46 6.10
CA PRO A 38 -10.51 3.74 5.74
C PRO A 38 -11.46 4.57 4.86
N MET A 39 -12.09 3.93 3.88
CA MET A 39 -12.96 4.62 2.92
C MET A 39 -14.13 5.38 3.60
N SER A 40 -14.64 4.86 4.71
CA SER A 40 -15.66 5.51 5.55
C SER A 40 -15.16 6.84 6.14
N GLU A 41 -13.94 6.85 6.66
CA GLU A 41 -13.30 8.06 7.18
C GLU A 41 -13.02 9.05 6.06
N TRP A 42 -12.44 8.58 4.96
CA TRP A 42 -12.15 9.39 3.78
C TRP A 42 -13.40 10.12 3.24
N ALA A 43 -14.55 9.44 3.21
CA ALA A 43 -15.81 10.04 2.77
C ALA A 43 -16.22 11.23 3.65
N SER A 44 -15.95 11.15 4.96
CA SER A 44 -16.28 12.19 5.94
C SER A 44 -15.32 13.38 5.96
N PHE A 45 -14.17 13.29 5.29
CA PHE A 45 -13.15 14.35 5.33
C PHE A 45 -13.55 15.56 4.47
N ASP A 46 -13.23 16.75 4.97
CA ASP A 46 -13.24 17.99 4.21
C ASP A 46 -12.07 18.01 3.19
N SER A 47 -12.07 19.00 2.29
CA SER A 47 -11.06 19.10 1.22
C SER A 47 -9.63 19.19 1.77
N THR A 48 -9.42 19.94 2.85
CA THR A 48 -8.11 20.14 3.47
C THR A 48 -7.61 18.87 4.18
N LYS A 49 -8.47 18.11 4.87
CA LYS A 49 -8.07 16.81 5.43
C LYS A 49 -7.80 15.79 4.34
N LYS A 50 -8.58 15.79 3.26
CA LYS A 50 -8.34 14.92 2.10
C LYS A 50 -6.97 15.16 1.49
N GLU A 51 -6.64 16.42 1.25
CA GLU A 51 -5.32 16.82 0.74
C GLU A 51 -4.20 16.41 1.71
N ARG A 52 -4.35 16.69 3.01
CA ARG A 52 -3.34 16.31 4.01
C ARG A 52 -3.13 14.80 4.10
N ALA A 53 -4.22 14.02 4.09
CA ALA A 53 -4.14 12.56 4.14
C ALA A 53 -3.45 11.99 2.89
N LEU A 54 -3.79 12.51 1.71
CA LEU A 54 -3.14 12.13 0.46
C LEU A 54 -1.65 12.49 0.47
N ASN A 55 -1.31 13.73 0.85
CA ASN A 55 0.08 14.18 0.92
C ASN A 55 0.89 13.35 1.92
N SER A 56 0.33 13.05 3.10
CA SER A 56 1.00 12.20 4.08
C SER A 56 1.22 10.78 3.58
N PHE A 57 0.26 10.22 2.84
CA PHE A 57 0.44 8.91 2.20
C PHE A 57 1.57 8.94 1.17
N VAL A 58 1.59 9.92 0.28
CA VAL A 58 2.63 10.07 -0.75
C VAL A 58 4.00 10.25 -0.11
N GLU A 59 4.12 11.16 0.86
CA GLU A 59 5.37 11.46 1.54
C GLU A 59 5.95 10.23 2.24
N LYS A 60 5.14 9.48 3.00
CA LYS A 60 5.59 8.26 3.68
C LYS A 60 6.11 7.22 2.70
N ASN A 61 5.42 7.01 1.59
CA ASN A 61 5.84 6.02 0.60
C ASN A 61 7.14 6.45 -0.11
N LEU A 62 7.30 7.74 -0.41
CA LEU A 62 8.56 8.26 -0.96
C LEU A 62 9.73 8.10 0.02
N VAL A 63 9.52 8.45 1.29
CA VAL A 63 10.55 8.26 2.34
C VAL A 63 10.89 6.78 2.51
N PHE A 64 9.89 5.89 2.49
CA PHE A 64 10.11 4.45 2.55
C PHE A 64 10.97 3.96 1.39
N LEU A 65 10.62 4.32 0.15
CA LEU A 65 11.38 3.93 -1.03
C LEU A 65 12.82 4.40 -0.95
N GLU A 66 13.05 5.66 -0.57
CA GLU A 66 14.40 6.20 -0.44
C GLU A 66 15.17 5.52 0.69
N SER A 67 14.52 5.22 1.82
CA SER A 67 15.16 4.54 2.94
C SER A 67 15.68 3.14 2.57
N VAL A 68 14.92 2.41 1.74
CA VAL A 68 15.32 1.09 1.24
C VAL A 68 16.41 1.23 0.18
N ASN A 69 16.31 2.24 -0.70
CA ASN A 69 17.31 2.52 -1.72
C ASN A 69 18.71 2.78 -1.11
N ILE A 70 18.78 3.54 -0.02
CA ILE A 70 20.04 3.81 0.70
C ILE A 70 20.42 2.71 1.71
N GLY A 71 19.60 1.66 1.87
CA GLY A 71 19.89 0.51 2.72
C GLY A 71 19.68 0.72 4.22
N LEU A 72 18.84 1.67 4.64
CA LEU A 72 18.53 1.89 6.07
C LEU A 72 17.84 0.68 6.72
N ASP A 73 17.06 -0.07 5.95
CA ASP A 73 16.42 -1.33 6.35
C ASP A 73 17.45 -2.42 6.72
N LYS A 74 18.63 -2.37 6.11
CA LYS A 74 19.73 -3.33 6.33
C LYS A 74 20.62 -2.93 7.51
N HIS A 75 20.49 -1.72 8.03
CA HIS A 75 21.26 -1.28 9.19
C HIS A 75 20.92 -2.17 10.41
N PRO A 76 21.91 -2.72 11.15
CA PRO A 76 21.65 -3.76 12.17
C PRO A 76 20.60 -3.37 13.19
N LYS A 77 20.65 -2.12 13.68
CA LYS A 77 19.68 -1.60 14.65
C LYS A 77 18.26 -1.55 14.08
N THR A 78 18.11 -1.11 12.82
CA THR A 78 16.80 -1.01 12.16
C THR A 78 16.26 -2.41 11.88
N ASN A 79 17.10 -3.31 11.38
CA ASN A 79 16.72 -4.67 11.06
C ASN A 79 16.17 -5.42 12.29
N ILE A 80 16.85 -5.33 13.43
CA ILE A 80 16.39 -5.92 14.69
C ILE A 80 15.01 -5.37 15.08
N GLN A 81 14.83 -4.04 15.02
CA GLN A 81 13.56 -3.40 15.36
C GLN A 81 12.42 -3.83 14.40
N LEU A 82 12.71 -3.97 13.11
CA LEU A 82 11.75 -4.45 12.13
C LEU A 82 11.36 -5.91 12.39
N ALA A 83 12.33 -6.78 12.72
CA ALA A 83 12.08 -8.17 13.06
C ALA A 83 11.23 -8.31 14.34
N GLU A 84 11.53 -7.52 15.38
CA GLU A 84 10.74 -7.49 16.62
C GLU A 84 9.30 -7.05 16.34
N ARG A 85 9.09 -5.98 15.57
CA ARG A 85 7.77 -5.50 15.15
C ARG A 85 7.01 -6.56 14.36
N TYR A 86 7.68 -7.23 13.43
CA TYR A 86 7.07 -8.31 12.64
C TYR A 86 6.61 -9.46 13.53
N ASN A 87 7.43 -9.88 14.48
CA ASN A 87 7.05 -10.92 15.44
C ASN A 87 5.86 -10.52 16.32
N GLN A 88 5.76 -9.26 16.72
CA GLN A 88 4.60 -8.76 17.47
C GLN A 88 3.30 -8.83 16.67
N LEU A 89 3.36 -8.58 15.36
CA LEU A 89 2.20 -8.66 14.47
C LEU A 89 1.72 -10.09 14.22
N LEU A 90 2.62 -11.08 14.29
CA LEU A 90 2.27 -12.50 14.08
C LEU A 90 1.61 -13.16 15.30
N VAL A 91 1.87 -12.63 16.49
CA VAL A 91 1.31 -13.16 17.75
C VAL A 91 -0.10 -12.62 18.02
N ASN A 92 -0.49 -11.54 17.33
CA ASN A 92 -1.78 -10.86 17.49
C ASN A 92 -2.77 -11.24 16.38
#